data_AF-A0A524H8S5-F1
#
_entry.id   AF-A0A524H8S5-F1
#
_cell.length_a   1.000
_cell.length_b   1.000
_cell.length_c   1.000
_cell.angle_alpha   90.00
_cell.angle_beta   90.00
_cell.angle_gamma   90.00
#
_symmetry.space_group_name_H-M   'P 1'
#
loop_
_entity.id
_entity.type
_entity.pdbx_description
1 polymer ?
#
loop_
_entity_poly.entity_id
_entity_poly.type
_entity_poly.pdbx_seq_one_letter_code
_entity_poly.pdbx_strand_id
1 'polypeptide(L)'
;MTWSTFISRAKAYKPSPTFIRYLHDIGYESDKLMQPEITLDLLAWFRQLLMRGFEDKGIDRSETARIILTGGSSQWPFVSDILSEVLDLDHSNLMRSDRPYAVISEGLAILPALQQRSQETRDGLRKELPQFCKEKVKPLVQNKTDTVISDIAAGISLELFDKKIKPVLVHLRENGGSVASLKKSISSEAKAFEPELERIIEEKISTLKKGLPVLVIKLIMEWFESHGLTLGDASIDSGKMTSAQTDDMVPVVPDLYGGIMDSVGWLAVGVATSIGGMICGGAGTAILASGPIGWIIGAILATIVALLAVRHGVKKAKELAENWDAPAWIIKMVFRKSKIIKIGNKFHAEIKDKLHQDLFSLQDEFQNRICELTETQIEALTEIDQL
;
A
#
# COMPACT_ATOMS: atom_id res chain seq x y z
N MET A 1 -48.81 -23.11 32.42
CA MET A 1 -49.42 -22.22 31.41
C MET A 1 -49.05 -22.75 30.03
N THR A 2 -50.00 -22.93 29.12
CA THR A 2 -49.72 -23.44 27.76
C THR A 2 -49.29 -22.32 26.81
N TRP A 3 -48.59 -22.67 25.72
CA TRP A 3 -48.18 -21.70 24.69
C TRP A 3 -49.37 -20.95 24.06
N SER A 4 -50.45 -21.66 23.74
CA SER A 4 -51.68 -21.05 23.20
C SER A 4 -52.29 -20.03 24.17
N THR A 5 -52.25 -20.32 25.47
CA THR A 5 -52.73 -19.42 26.52
C THR A 5 -51.84 -18.18 26.66
N PHE A 6 -50.53 -18.35 26.50
CA PHE A 6 -49.58 -17.23 26.45
C PHE A 6 -49.87 -16.28 25.30
N ILE A 7 -49.97 -16.81 24.08
CA ILE A 7 -50.25 -16.00 22.88
C ILE A 7 -51.58 -15.27 23.01
N SER A 8 -52.64 -15.93 23.48
CA SER A 8 -53.94 -15.29 23.68
C SER A 8 -53.88 -14.14 24.68
N ARG A 9 -53.16 -14.32 25.80
CA ARG A 9 -52.98 -13.26 26.80
C ARG A 9 -52.09 -12.12 26.30
N ALA A 10 -51.05 -12.41 25.52
CA ALA A 10 -50.16 -11.40 24.96
C ALA A 10 -50.86 -10.53 23.91
N LYS A 11 -51.76 -11.11 23.11
CA LYS A 11 -52.57 -10.38 22.12
C LYS A 11 -53.67 -9.50 22.72
N ALA A 12 -54.12 -9.84 23.92
CA ALA A 12 -55.15 -9.12 24.66
C ALA A 12 -54.61 -8.61 26.01
N TYR A 13 -53.37 -8.13 26.02
CA TYR A 13 -52.71 -7.70 27.23
C TYR A 13 -53.41 -6.48 27.81
N LYS A 14 -53.62 -6.48 29.13
CA LYS A 14 -54.06 -5.32 29.90
C LYS A 14 -53.00 -5.01 30.96
N PRO A 15 -52.49 -3.78 31.03
CA PRO A 15 -51.56 -3.37 32.07
C PRO A 15 -52.20 -3.56 33.46
N SER A 16 -51.46 -4.15 34.40
CA SER A 16 -51.96 -4.25 35.76
C SER A 16 -51.91 -2.88 36.46
N PRO A 17 -52.81 -2.60 37.43
CA PRO A 17 -52.75 -1.35 38.19
C PRO A 17 -51.40 -1.13 38.87
N THR A 18 -50.75 -2.21 39.32
CA THR A 18 -49.41 -2.16 39.91
C THR A 18 -48.36 -1.72 38.90
N PHE A 19 -48.44 -2.21 37.66
CA PHE A 19 -47.50 -1.85 36.60
C PHE A 19 -47.70 -0.40 36.14
N ILE A 20 -48.95 0.06 36.02
CA ILE A 20 -49.26 1.47 35.70
C ILE A 20 -48.70 2.41 36.77
N ARG A 21 -48.89 2.08 38.05
CA ARG A 21 -48.32 2.87 39.15
C ARG A 21 -46.79 2.92 39.08
N TYR A 22 -46.15 1.79 38.80
CA TYR A 22 -44.71 1.75 38.60
C TYR A 22 -44.24 2.66 37.46
N LEU A 23 -44.93 2.63 36.30
CA LEU A 23 -44.61 3.51 35.17
C LEU A 23 -44.75 4.99 35.52
N HIS A 24 -45.79 5.34 36.28
CA HIS A 24 -45.97 6.70 36.80
C HIS A 24 -44.83 7.12 37.74
N ASP A 25 -44.42 6.23 38.65
CA ASP A 25 -43.36 6.51 39.63
C ASP A 25 -41.98 6.76 38.98
N ILE A 26 -41.72 6.15 37.82
CA ILE A 26 -40.48 6.37 37.03
C ILE A 26 -40.61 7.50 36.00
N GLY A 27 -41.73 8.23 35.98
CA GLY A 27 -41.96 9.34 35.04
C GLY A 27 -42.12 8.90 33.58
N TYR A 28 -42.52 7.65 33.32
CA TYR A 28 -42.73 7.15 31.97
C TYR A 28 -44.14 7.49 31.47
N GLU A 29 -44.23 8.32 30.43
CA GLU A 29 -45.49 8.72 29.81
C GLU A 29 -45.71 7.92 28.52
N SER A 30 -46.76 7.09 28.50
CA SER A 30 -47.17 6.35 27.29
C SER A 30 -48.69 6.19 27.24
N ASP A 31 -49.31 6.80 26.24
CA ASP A 31 -50.76 6.75 26.03
C ASP A 31 -51.28 5.31 25.87
N LYS A 32 -50.45 4.39 25.38
CA LYS A 32 -50.83 2.98 25.14
C LYS A 32 -50.70 2.09 26.38
N LEU A 33 -49.73 2.34 27.26
CA LEU A 33 -49.47 1.50 28.44
C LEU A 33 -50.14 2.03 29.71
N MET A 34 -50.55 3.30 29.73
CA MET A 34 -51.18 3.95 30.88
C MET A 34 -52.70 3.82 30.90
N GLN A 35 -53.31 3.23 29.87
CA GLN A 35 -54.76 3.07 29.74
C GLN A 35 -55.20 1.62 30.05
N PRO A 36 -55.70 1.33 31.27
CA PRO A 36 -56.07 -0.04 31.68
C PRO A 36 -57.27 -0.62 30.92
N GLU A 37 -58.08 0.24 30.30
CA GLU A 37 -59.27 -0.14 29.54
C GLU A 37 -58.94 -0.69 28.14
N ILE A 38 -57.78 -0.33 27.59
CA ILE A 38 -57.37 -0.72 26.25
C ILE A 38 -56.61 -2.04 26.29
N THR A 39 -57.06 -3.01 25.50
CA THR A 39 -56.27 -4.21 25.21
C THR A 39 -55.17 -3.91 24.21
N LEU A 40 -53.96 -4.33 24.53
CA LEU A 40 -52.78 -4.16 23.70
C LEU A 40 -52.34 -5.53 23.15
N ASP A 41 -52.08 -5.61 21.84
CA ASP A 41 -51.38 -6.75 21.28
C ASP A 41 -49.86 -6.52 21.40
N LEU A 42 -49.26 -7.14 22.42
CA LEU A 42 -47.83 -7.00 22.69
C LEU A 42 -46.96 -7.52 21.54
N LEU A 43 -47.41 -8.54 20.81
CA LEU A 43 -46.66 -9.15 19.72
C LEU A 43 -46.69 -8.27 18.48
N ALA A 44 -47.86 -7.69 18.17
CA ALA A 44 -47.99 -6.70 17.10
C ALA A 44 -47.23 -5.42 17.44
N TRP A 45 -47.27 -4.99 18.71
CA TRP A 45 -46.55 -3.81 19.14
C TRP A 45 -45.03 -3.99 19.08
N PHE A 46 -44.51 -5.16 19.48
CA PHE A 46 -43.11 -5.50 19.31
C PHE A 46 -42.66 -5.47 17.84
N ARG A 47 -43.46 -6.04 16.92
CA ARG A 47 -43.20 -5.96 15.46
C ARG A 47 -43.11 -4.52 14.97
N GLN A 48 -44.04 -3.66 15.40
CA GLN A 48 -44.07 -2.25 15.01
C GLN A 48 -42.84 -1.50 15.52
N LEU A 49 -42.44 -1.73 16.77
CA LEU A 49 -41.24 -1.11 17.35
C LEU A 49 -39.97 -1.55 16.62
N LEU A 50 -39.88 -2.84 16.28
CA LEU A 50 -38.77 -3.38 15.51
C LEU A 50 -38.67 -2.74 14.12
N MET A 51 -39.76 -2.74 13.35
CA MET A 51 -39.84 -2.13 12.02
C MET A 51 -39.47 -0.64 12.06
N ARG A 52 -40.07 0.11 13.00
CA ARG A 52 -39.78 1.53 13.17
C ARG A 52 -38.32 1.79 13.54
N GLY A 53 -37.72 0.95 14.37
CA GLY A 53 -36.31 1.06 14.73
C GLY A 53 -35.38 0.93 13.52
N PHE A 54 -35.69 0.03 12.59
CA PHE A 54 -34.95 -0.10 11.33
C PHE A 54 -35.13 1.14 10.43
N GLU A 55 -36.37 1.62 10.27
CA GLU A 55 -36.69 2.82 9.50
C GLU A 55 -36.00 4.06 10.06
N ASP A 56 -36.10 4.31 11.37
CA ASP A 56 -35.53 5.47 12.06
C ASP A 56 -33.99 5.50 11.98
N LYS A 57 -33.35 4.34 11.79
CA LYS A 57 -31.90 4.20 11.65
C LYS A 57 -31.43 4.03 10.21
N GLY A 58 -32.34 4.01 9.23
CA GLY A 58 -32.01 3.84 7.81
C GLY A 58 -31.32 2.51 7.51
N ILE A 59 -31.60 1.46 8.29
CA ILE A 59 -30.99 0.15 8.11
C ILE A 59 -31.80 -0.63 7.06
N ASP A 60 -31.15 -1.08 5.99
CA ASP A 60 -31.78 -1.97 5.01
C ASP A 60 -31.88 -3.39 5.58
N ARG A 61 -33.10 -3.91 5.62
CA ARG A 61 -33.41 -5.25 6.12
C ARG A 61 -32.80 -6.34 5.23
N SER A 62 -32.71 -6.09 3.92
CA SER A 62 -32.17 -7.03 2.94
C SER A 62 -30.65 -7.18 3.00
N GLU A 63 -29.96 -6.23 3.66
CA GLU A 63 -28.51 -6.26 3.87
C GLU A 63 -28.12 -6.89 5.22
N THR A 64 -29.08 -7.23 6.07
CA THR A 64 -28.81 -7.79 7.40
C THR A 64 -28.44 -9.26 7.29
N ALA A 65 -27.15 -9.59 7.28
CA ALA A 65 -26.68 -10.98 7.13
C ALA A 65 -26.87 -11.85 8.39
N ARG A 66 -26.85 -11.26 9.59
CA ARG A 66 -26.89 -11.99 10.87
C ARG A 66 -27.46 -11.13 11.99
N ILE A 67 -28.11 -11.77 12.96
CA ILE A 67 -28.58 -11.12 14.19
C ILE A 67 -28.03 -11.87 15.40
N ILE A 68 -27.45 -11.11 16.34
CA ILE A 68 -26.98 -11.63 17.61
C ILE A 68 -27.94 -11.18 18.71
N LEU A 69 -28.60 -12.14 19.34
CA LEU A 69 -29.55 -11.90 20.40
C LEU A 69 -28.91 -12.10 21.77
N THR A 70 -28.84 -11.03 22.55
CA THR A 70 -28.20 -10.99 23.86
C THR A 70 -29.22 -10.70 24.98
N GLY A 71 -28.96 -11.24 26.18
CA GLY A 71 -29.81 -11.03 27.36
C GLY A 71 -31.03 -11.97 27.49
N GLY A 72 -31.67 -11.96 28.65
CA GLY A 72 -32.72 -12.93 29.00
C GLY A 72 -33.99 -12.83 28.15
N SER A 73 -34.41 -11.63 27.75
CA SER A 73 -35.63 -11.45 26.95
C SER A 73 -35.53 -12.01 25.53
N SER A 74 -34.32 -12.23 25.01
CA SER A 74 -34.11 -12.90 23.72
C SER A 74 -34.56 -14.37 23.71
N GLN A 75 -34.65 -14.99 24.90
CA GLN A 75 -35.10 -16.37 25.08
C GLN A 75 -36.62 -16.53 24.98
N TRP A 76 -37.36 -15.43 24.89
CA TRP A 76 -38.80 -15.50 24.73
C TRP A 76 -39.13 -16.20 23.41
N PRO A 77 -40.01 -17.23 23.41
CA PRO A 77 -40.16 -18.10 22.25
C PRO A 77 -40.68 -17.41 20.99
N PHE A 78 -41.34 -16.25 21.13
CA PHE A 78 -41.86 -15.49 19.99
C PHE A 78 -40.81 -14.57 19.32
N VAL A 79 -39.67 -14.32 19.96
CA VAL A 79 -38.68 -13.33 19.47
C VAL A 79 -38.00 -13.81 18.21
N SER A 80 -37.56 -15.08 18.17
CA SER A 80 -36.96 -15.68 16.97
C SER A 80 -37.91 -15.66 15.78
N ASP A 81 -39.17 -16.04 16.02
CA ASP A 81 -40.19 -16.18 14.99
C ASP A 81 -40.52 -14.81 14.39
N ILE A 82 -40.67 -13.79 15.22
CA ILE A 82 -40.94 -12.43 14.77
C ILE A 82 -39.74 -11.86 13.99
N LEU A 83 -38.51 -12.11 14.43
CA LEU A 83 -37.32 -11.60 13.74
C LEU A 83 -37.17 -12.24 12.36
N SER A 84 -37.31 -13.57 12.27
CA SER A 84 -37.28 -14.28 11.00
C SER A 84 -38.39 -13.81 10.05
N GLU A 85 -39.60 -13.56 10.57
CA GLU A 85 -40.74 -13.04 9.78
C GLU A 85 -40.49 -11.61 9.28
N VAL A 86 -40.06 -10.69 10.15
CA VAL A 86 -39.93 -9.26 9.84
C VAL A 86 -38.74 -8.97 8.92
N LEU A 87 -37.70 -9.79 9.01
CA LEU A 87 -36.43 -9.59 8.30
C LEU A 87 -36.20 -10.58 7.16
N ASP A 88 -37.13 -11.51 6.95
CA ASP A 88 -37.00 -12.57 5.94
C ASP A 88 -35.67 -13.34 6.09
N LEU A 89 -35.33 -13.67 7.34
CA LEU A 89 -34.06 -14.31 7.70
C LEU A 89 -34.26 -15.75 8.14
N ASP A 90 -33.41 -16.63 7.61
CA ASP A 90 -33.31 -18.00 8.10
C ASP A 90 -32.94 -18.01 9.59
N HIS A 91 -33.55 -18.91 10.36
CA HIS A 91 -33.25 -19.11 11.77
C HIS A 91 -31.77 -19.46 12.01
N SER A 92 -31.06 -20.03 11.03
CA SER A 92 -29.61 -20.25 11.12
C SER A 92 -28.78 -18.96 11.24
N ASN A 93 -29.35 -17.83 10.79
CA ASN A 93 -28.72 -16.51 10.86
C ASN A 93 -29.07 -15.77 12.17
N LEU A 94 -29.86 -16.38 13.05
CA LEU A 94 -30.14 -15.91 14.39
C LEU A 94 -29.23 -16.61 15.40
N MET A 95 -28.23 -15.90 15.92
CA MET A 95 -27.39 -16.41 16.99
C MET A 95 -27.97 -16.05 18.36
N ARG A 96 -28.16 -17.06 19.20
CA ARG A 96 -28.64 -16.90 20.58
C ARG A 96 -28.04 -17.99 21.46
N SER A 97 -27.60 -17.65 22.66
CA SER A 97 -27.19 -18.63 23.67
C SER A 97 -28.39 -19.11 24.48
N ASP A 98 -28.61 -20.42 24.57
CA ASP A 98 -29.65 -21.07 25.40
C ASP A 98 -29.48 -20.83 26.90
N ARG A 99 -28.31 -20.32 27.32
CA ARG A 99 -28.00 -19.99 28.72
C ARG A 99 -27.42 -18.58 28.79
N PRO A 100 -28.21 -17.53 28.48
CA PRO A 100 -27.67 -16.18 28.30
C PRO A 100 -26.97 -15.66 29.56
N TYR A 101 -27.51 -15.94 30.75
CA TYR A 101 -26.87 -15.57 32.01
C TYR A 101 -25.54 -16.29 32.23
N ALA A 102 -25.45 -17.60 31.91
CA ALA A 102 -24.23 -18.36 32.07
C ALA A 102 -23.15 -17.89 31.09
N VAL A 103 -23.50 -17.66 29.82
CA VAL A 103 -22.56 -17.17 28.80
C VAL A 103 -22.07 -15.75 29.10
N ILE A 104 -22.94 -14.87 29.61
CA ILE A 104 -22.51 -13.54 30.10
C ILE A 104 -21.54 -13.69 31.28
N SER A 105 -21.84 -14.55 32.25
CA SER A 105 -20.95 -14.80 33.39
C SER A 105 -19.62 -15.42 32.99
N GLU A 106 -19.62 -16.37 32.06
CA GLU A 106 -18.41 -16.99 31.49
C GLU A 106 -17.56 -15.95 30.74
N GLY A 107 -18.19 -15.12 29.89
CA GLY A 107 -17.52 -14.01 29.21
C GLY A 107 -16.89 -13.03 30.20
N LEU A 108 -17.63 -12.62 31.24
CA LEU A 108 -17.10 -11.74 32.29
C LEU A 108 -15.99 -12.38 33.13
N ALA A 109 -16.00 -13.70 33.32
CA ALA A 109 -14.97 -14.40 34.05
C ALA A 109 -13.67 -14.53 33.24
N ILE A 110 -13.78 -14.69 31.93
CA ILE A 110 -12.65 -14.87 31.01
C ILE A 110 -12.06 -13.53 30.56
N LEU A 111 -12.87 -12.47 30.49
CA LEU A 111 -12.46 -11.16 29.98
C LEU A 111 -11.17 -10.61 30.61
N PRO A 112 -10.96 -10.63 31.95
CA PRO A 112 -9.72 -10.11 32.54
C PRO A 112 -8.47 -10.86 32.07
N ALA A 113 -8.57 -12.18 31.87
CA ALA A 113 -7.47 -12.99 31.38
C ALA A 113 -7.15 -12.70 29.90
N LEU A 114 -8.17 -12.48 29.06
CA LEU A 114 -8.00 -12.06 27.68
C LEU A 114 -7.41 -10.65 27.59
N GLN A 115 -7.86 -9.71 28.42
CA GLN A 115 -7.31 -8.37 28.50
C GLN A 115 -5.83 -8.38 28.89
N GLN A 116 -5.47 -9.16 29.91
CA GLN A 116 -4.07 -9.31 30.32
C GLN A 116 -3.21 -9.90 29.19
N ARG A 117 -3.67 -10.99 28.55
CA ARG A 117 -2.94 -11.62 27.45
C ARG A 117 -2.81 -10.70 26.23
N SER A 118 -3.84 -9.93 25.91
CA SER A 118 -3.83 -8.92 24.85
C SER A 118 -2.79 -7.84 25.14
N GLN A 119 -2.79 -7.31 26.36
CA GLN A 119 -1.81 -6.32 26.78
C GLN A 119 -0.37 -6.85 26.73
N GLU A 120 -0.12 -8.06 27.26
CA GLU A 120 1.20 -8.71 27.22
C GLU A 120 1.70 -8.91 25.78
N THR A 121 0.80 -9.31 24.88
CA THR A 121 1.12 -9.52 23.46
C THR A 121 1.45 -8.20 22.77
N ARG A 122 0.63 -7.15 23.00
CA ARG A 122 0.87 -5.81 22.43
C ARG A 122 2.18 -5.22 22.92
N ASP A 123 2.50 -5.38 24.20
CA ASP A 123 3.75 -4.89 24.79
C ASP A 123 4.96 -5.67 24.26
N GLY A 124 4.84 -6.98 24.07
CA GLY A 124 5.84 -7.82 23.41
C GLY A 124 6.12 -7.36 21.97
N LEU A 125 5.06 -7.24 21.15
CA LEU A 125 5.15 -6.79 19.77
C LEU A 125 5.77 -5.40 19.66
N ARG A 126 5.35 -4.44 20.49
CA ARG A 126 5.93 -3.07 20.50
C ARG A 126 7.41 -3.08 20.82
N LYS A 127 7.84 -3.93 21.77
CA LYS A 127 9.25 -4.04 22.16
C LYS A 127 10.10 -4.66 21.05
N GLU A 128 9.56 -5.62 20.31
CA GLU A 128 10.26 -6.33 19.25
C GLU A 128 10.22 -5.60 17.89
N LEU A 129 9.22 -4.75 17.66
CA LEU A 129 8.98 -4.05 16.40
C LEU A 129 10.24 -3.35 15.84
N PRO A 130 11.04 -2.59 16.62
CA PRO A 130 12.24 -1.94 16.08
C PRO A 130 13.27 -2.93 15.53
N GLN A 131 13.43 -4.08 16.21
CA GLN A 131 14.36 -5.13 15.77
C GLN A 131 13.81 -5.86 14.54
N PHE A 132 12.52 -6.20 14.54
CA PHE A 132 11.85 -6.80 13.39
C PHE A 132 11.98 -5.93 12.12
N CYS A 133 11.70 -4.63 12.25
CA CYS A 133 11.86 -3.66 11.17
C CYS A 133 13.30 -3.62 10.63
N LYS A 134 14.30 -3.62 11.52
CA LYS A 134 15.71 -3.52 11.13
C LYS A 134 16.25 -4.83 10.52
N GLU A 135 15.87 -5.98 11.05
CA GLU A 135 16.48 -7.27 10.71
C GLU A 135 15.70 -8.06 9.66
N LYS A 136 14.40 -7.77 9.48
CA LYS A 136 13.53 -8.51 8.55
C LYS A 136 12.98 -7.62 7.44
N VAL A 137 12.35 -6.50 7.79
CA VAL A 137 11.72 -5.59 6.81
C VAL A 137 12.78 -4.90 5.95
N LYS A 138 13.78 -4.26 6.57
CA LYS A 138 14.83 -3.52 5.86
C LYS A 138 15.56 -4.38 4.81
N PRO A 139 16.07 -5.59 5.13
CA PRO A 139 16.76 -6.41 4.12
C PRO A 139 15.84 -6.87 3.00
N LEU A 140 14.55 -7.12 3.28
CA LEU A 140 13.58 -7.51 2.26
C LEU A 140 13.35 -6.37 1.25
N VAL A 141 13.14 -5.16 1.74
CA VAL A 141 12.96 -3.95 0.91
C VAL A 141 14.22 -3.67 0.09
N GLN A 142 15.40 -3.73 0.72
CA GLN A 142 16.69 -3.51 0.05
C GLN A 142 16.92 -4.51 -1.08
N ASN A 143 16.80 -5.81 -0.81
CA ASN A 143 17.03 -6.84 -1.82
C ASN A 143 16.11 -6.70 -3.04
N LYS A 144 14.82 -6.38 -2.82
CA LYS A 144 13.87 -6.19 -3.92
C LYS A 144 14.13 -4.91 -4.69
N THR A 145 14.48 -3.84 -4.01
CA THR A 145 14.81 -2.57 -4.64
C THR A 145 16.10 -2.67 -5.47
N ASP A 146 17.13 -3.33 -4.95
CA ASP A 146 18.41 -3.54 -5.65
C ASP A 146 18.25 -4.33 -6.94
N THR A 147 17.34 -5.30 -6.95
CA THR A 147 16.98 -6.07 -8.16
C THR A 147 16.38 -5.13 -9.22
N VAL A 148 15.42 -4.30 -8.83
CA VAL A 148 14.76 -3.33 -9.73
C VAL A 148 15.76 -2.28 -10.23
N ILE A 149 16.66 -1.79 -9.38
CA ILE A 149 17.74 -0.87 -9.76
C ILE A 149 18.61 -1.50 -10.86
N SER A 150 19.01 -2.76 -10.68
CA SER A 150 19.83 -3.47 -11.66
C SER A 150 19.10 -3.62 -13.01
N ASP A 151 17.81 -3.95 -12.97
CA ASP A 151 16.99 -4.13 -14.17
C ASP A 151 16.75 -2.82 -14.92
N ILE A 152 16.47 -1.72 -14.21
CA ILE A 152 16.33 -0.38 -14.80
C ILE A 152 17.65 0.06 -15.42
N ALA A 153 18.77 -0.06 -14.70
CA ALA A 153 20.09 0.31 -15.21
C ALA A 153 20.46 -0.49 -16.46
N ALA A 154 20.17 -1.79 -16.49
CA ALA A 154 20.38 -2.64 -17.65
C ALA A 154 19.49 -2.23 -18.84
N GLY A 155 18.20 -1.96 -18.59
CA GLY A 155 17.25 -1.52 -19.61
C GLY A 155 17.65 -0.20 -20.26
N ILE A 156 17.99 0.82 -19.45
CA ILE A 156 18.45 2.12 -19.97
C ILE A 156 19.79 1.98 -20.71
N SER A 157 20.72 1.18 -20.20
CA SER A 157 22.02 0.98 -20.87
C SER A 157 21.85 0.33 -22.24
N LEU A 158 20.95 -0.66 -22.35
CA LEU A 158 20.66 -1.31 -23.62
C LEU A 158 20.00 -0.33 -24.62
N GLU A 159 18.94 0.35 -24.20
CA GLU A 159 18.12 1.17 -25.10
C GLU A 159 18.79 2.50 -25.45
N LEU A 160 19.38 3.21 -24.49
CA LEU A 160 20.00 4.51 -24.75
C LEU A 160 21.47 4.37 -25.17
N PHE A 161 22.29 3.64 -24.41
CA PHE A 161 23.72 3.57 -24.72
C PHE A 161 24.00 2.69 -25.94
N ASP A 162 23.59 1.41 -25.91
CA ASP A 162 23.96 0.47 -26.95
C ASP A 162 23.25 0.73 -28.28
N LYS A 163 21.95 1.10 -28.27
CA LYS A 163 21.19 1.33 -29.51
C LYS A 163 21.26 2.75 -30.06
N LYS A 164 21.48 3.79 -29.23
CA LYS A 164 21.44 5.20 -29.69
C LYS A 164 22.81 5.89 -29.63
N ILE A 165 23.48 5.89 -28.48
CA ILE A 165 24.73 6.63 -28.28
C ILE A 165 25.93 5.94 -28.96
N LYS A 166 26.03 4.61 -28.82
CA LYS A 166 27.15 3.83 -29.37
C LYS A 166 27.27 3.93 -30.90
N PRO A 167 26.18 3.87 -31.70
CA PRO A 167 26.26 4.17 -33.13
C PRO A 167 26.84 5.55 -33.46
N VAL A 168 26.46 6.59 -32.71
CA VAL A 168 27.00 7.96 -32.90
C VAL A 168 28.50 7.99 -32.62
N LEU A 169 28.96 7.31 -31.57
CA LEU A 169 30.39 7.21 -31.23
C LEU A 169 31.18 6.41 -32.28
N VAL A 170 30.59 5.36 -32.83
CA VAL A 170 31.21 4.57 -33.92
C VAL A 170 31.30 5.41 -35.19
N HIS A 171 30.26 6.17 -35.53
CA HIS A 171 30.25 7.06 -36.70
C HIS A 171 31.33 8.14 -36.60
N LEU A 172 31.44 8.83 -35.45
CA LEU A 172 32.51 9.81 -35.21
C LEU A 172 33.91 9.18 -35.34
N ARG A 173 34.07 7.95 -34.85
CA ARG A 173 35.32 7.20 -34.96
C ARG A 173 35.67 6.85 -36.41
N GLU A 174 34.69 6.56 -37.24
CA GLU A 174 34.93 6.14 -38.63
C GLU A 174 35.14 7.32 -39.57
N ASN A 175 34.35 8.39 -39.40
CA ASN A 175 34.28 9.51 -40.33
C ASN A 175 34.96 10.80 -39.84
N GLY A 176 35.33 10.87 -38.55
CA GLY A 176 35.77 12.13 -37.93
C GLY A 176 34.57 13.00 -37.55
N GLY A 177 34.83 14.25 -37.18
CA GLY A 177 33.80 15.21 -36.79
C GLY A 177 34.25 16.15 -35.68
N SER A 178 33.41 17.16 -35.39
CA SER A 178 33.62 18.09 -34.29
C SER A 178 32.96 17.62 -32.98
N VAL A 179 33.52 18.01 -31.84
CA VAL A 179 32.93 17.72 -30.54
C VAL A 179 31.57 18.41 -30.38
N ALA A 180 31.40 19.62 -30.93
CA ALA A 180 30.12 20.31 -30.94
C ALA A 180 29.02 19.48 -31.62
N SER A 181 29.31 18.84 -32.76
CA SER A 181 28.36 17.98 -33.48
C SER A 181 28.03 16.71 -32.69
N LEU A 182 29.01 16.12 -32.01
CA LEU A 182 28.82 14.97 -31.12
C LEU A 182 27.91 15.33 -29.95
N LYS A 183 28.19 16.45 -29.27
CA LYS A 183 27.39 16.95 -28.14
C LYS A 183 25.93 17.18 -28.55
N LYS A 184 25.72 17.81 -29.71
CA LYS A 184 24.38 18.04 -30.26
C LYS A 184 23.65 16.72 -30.56
N SER A 185 24.34 15.76 -31.18
CA SER A 185 23.74 14.46 -31.53
C SER A 185 23.36 13.65 -30.29
N ILE A 186 24.29 13.51 -29.33
CA ILE A 186 24.00 12.79 -28.08
C ILE A 186 22.90 13.49 -27.28
N SER A 187 22.92 14.83 -27.19
CA SER A 187 21.87 15.58 -26.49
C SER A 187 20.49 15.41 -27.15
N SER A 188 20.44 15.33 -28.47
CA SER A 188 19.19 15.08 -29.20
C SER A 188 18.65 13.67 -28.92
N GLU A 189 19.51 12.65 -28.95
CA GLU A 189 19.12 11.27 -28.63
C GLU A 189 18.67 11.13 -27.17
N ALA A 190 19.39 11.78 -26.24
CA ALA A 190 19.04 11.81 -24.82
C ALA A 190 17.65 12.43 -24.57
N LYS A 191 17.37 13.61 -25.17
CA LYS A 191 16.06 14.26 -25.05
C LYS A 191 14.94 13.44 -25.68
N ALA A 192 15.19 12.86 -26.84
CA ALA A 192 14.20 12.00 -27.50
C ALA A 192 13.92 10.71 -26.71
N PHE A 193 14.82 10.31 -25.80
CA PHE A 193 14.68 9.14 -24.95
C PHE A 193 13.88 9.41 -23.66
N GLU A 194 13.59 10.67 -23.29
CA GLU A 194 12.85 11.00 -22.05
C GLU A 194 11.53 10.21 -21.89
N PRO A 195 10.64 10.09 -22.92
CA PRO A 195 9.41 9.32 -22.77
C PRO A 195 9.65 7.81 -22.58
N GLU A 196 10.70 7.29 -23.21
CA GLU A 196 11.05 5.86 -23.11
C GLU A 196 11.72 5.56 -21.75
N LEU A 197 12.49 6.51 -21.22
CA LEU A 197 13.03 6.45 -19.87
C LEU A 197 11.91 6.35 -18.83
N GLU A 198 10.90 7.24 -18.91
CA GLU A 198 9.72 7.20 -18.06
C GLU A 198 9.03 5.84 -18.15
N ARG A 199 8.81 5.35 -19.39
CA ARG A 199 8.19 4.04 -19.63
C ARG A 199 8.97 2.88 -18.99
N ILE A 200 10.30 2.83 -19.16
CA ILE A 200 11.15 1.77 -18.58
C ILE A 200 11.05 1.79 -17.06
N ILE A 201 11.17 2.98 -16.47
CA ILE A 201 11.13 3.15 -15.01
C ILE A 201 9.75 2.77 -14.47
N GLU A 202 8.67 3.24 -15.08
CA GLU A 202 7.30 2.93 -14.68
C GLU A 202 6.99 1.43 -14.79
N GLU A 203 7.41 0.77 -15.88
CA GLU A 203 7.22 -0.67 -16.05
C GLU A 203 7.90 -1.48 -14.93
N LYS A 204 9.16 -1.14 -14.61
CA LYS A 204 9.93 -1.86 -13.59
C LYS A 204 9.46 -1.54 -12.17
N ILE A 205 9.12 -0.29 -11.89
CA ILE A 205 8.56 0.11 -10.59
C ILE A 205 7.14 -0.44 -10.40
N SER A 206 6.34 -0.59 -11.46
CA SER A 206 5.03 -1.26 -11.39
C SER A 206 5.15 -2.72 -10.93
N THR A 207 6.26 -3.39 -11.26
CA THR A 207 6.56 -4.74 -10.76
C THR A 207 6.86 -4.72 -9.26
N LEU A 208 7.63 -3.73 -8.79
CA LEU A 208 7.86 -3.50 -7.35
C LEU A 208 6.55 -3.21 -6.62
N LYS A 209 5.71 -2.36 -7.21
CA LYS A 209 4.40 -1.94 -6.70
C LYS A 209 3.49 -3.14 -6.45
N LYS A 210 3.49 -4.13 -7.34
CA LYS A 210 2.67 -5.35 -7.20
C LYS A 210 3.28 -6.37 -6.24
N GLY A 211 4.60 -6.53 -6.23
CA GLY A 211 5.26 -7.62 -5.51
C GLY A 211 5.65 -7.29 -4.07
N LEU A 212 6.08 -6.06 -3.80
CA LEU A 212 6.61 -5.67 -2.48
C LEU A 212 5.54 -5.69 -1.38
N PRO A 213 4.31 -5.17 -1.57
CA PRO A 213 3.27 -5.23 -0.53
C PRO A 213 2.97 -6.68 -0.11
N VAL A 214 2.85 -7.60 -1.08
CA VAL A 214 2.55 -9.02 -0.81
C VAL A 214 3.61 -9.65 0.09
N LEU A 215 4.89 -9.36 -0.19
CA LEU A 215 5.99 -9.91 0.60
C LEU A 215 6.08 -9.29 1.99
N VAL A 216 5.81 -7.99 2.11
CA VAL A 216 5.78 -7.29 3.41
C VAL A 216 4.63 -7.79 4.26
N ILE A 217 3.42 -7.89 3.68
CA ILE A 217 2.23 -8.40 4.38
C ILE A 217 2.49 -9.82 4.86
N LYS A 218 3.00 -10.71 4.00
CA LYS A 218 3.35 -12.07 4.40
C LYS A 218 4.34 -12.12 5.56
N LEU A 219 5.39 -11.30 5.51
CA LEU A 219 6.39 -11.21 6.58
C LEU A 219 5.78 -10.73 7.90
N ILE A 220 4.88 -9.76 7.84
CA ILE A 220 4.16 -9.25 9.02
C ILE A 220 3.21 -10.33 9.56
N MET A 221 2.43 -10.99 8.71
CA MET A 221 1.53 -12.08 9.13
C MET A 221 2.29 -13.20 9.84
N GLU A 222 3.41 -13.68 9.27
CA GLU A 222 4.26 -14.69 9.89
C GLU A 222 4.77 -14.26 11.28
N TRP A 223 5.03 -12.95 11.48
CA TRP A 223 5.47 -12.40 12.77
C TRP A 223 4.34 -12.26 13.78
N PHE A 224 3.12 -11.91 13.35
CA PHE A 224 1.93 -11.90 14.21
C PHE A 224 1.54 -13.33 14.61
N GLU A 225 1.59 -14.28 13.68
CA GLU A 225 1.35 -15.71 13.94
C GLU A 225 2.34 -16.28 14.96
N SER A 226 3.61 -15.85 14.94
CA SER A 226 4.59 -16.29 15.94
C SER A 226 4.24 -15.83 17.36
N HIS A 227 3.35 -14.85 17.50
CA HIS A 227 2.80 -14.36 18.76
C HIS A 227 1.43 -14.96 19.10
N GLY A 228 0.96 -15.94 18.31
CA GLY A 228 -0.32 -16.60 18.52
C GLY A 228 -1.53 -15.75 18.14
N LEU A 229 -1.34 -14.75 17.28
CA LEU A 229 -2.41 -13.97 16.68
C LEU A 229 -2.81 -14.60 15.35
N THR A 230 -4.07 -14.99 15.22
CA THR A 230 -4.64 -15.44 13.95
C THR A 230 -5.30 -14.25 13.27
N LEU A 231 -4.51 -13.54 12.46
CA LEU A 231 -5.08 -12.60 11.49
C LEU A 231 -5.83 -13.45 10.45
N GLY A 232 -7.16 -13.39 10.45
CA GLY A 232 -7.99 -14.16 9.52
C GLY A 232 -7.49 -14.01 8.08
N ASP A 233 -7.63 -15.07 7.29
CA ASP A 233 -7.28 -15.13 5.86
C ASP A 233 -8.17 -14.16 5.06
N ALA A 234 -7.92 -12.86 5.19
CA ALA A 234 -8.41 -11.86 4.25
C ALA A 234 -7.64 -12.07 2.96
N SER A 235 -8.16 -12.99 2.16
CA SER A 235 -7.70 -13.38 0.82
C SER A 235 -7.04 -12.21 0.09
N ILE A 236 -5.71 -12.23 0.00
CA ILE A 236 -4.93 -11.34 -0.86
C ILE A 236 -5.14 -11.80 -2.30
N ASP A 237 -6.37 -11.66 -2.82
CA ASP A 237 -6.67 -11.98 -4.21
C ASP A 237 -6.65 -10.70 -5.06
N SER A 238 -5.46 -10.40 -5.56
CA SER A 238 -5.22 -9.98 -6.94
C SER A 238 -6.39 -9.34 -7.71
N GLY A 239 -6.74 -8.08 -7.38
CA GLY A 239 -7.20 -7.12 -8.38
C GLY A 239 -8.56 -7.36 -9.07
N LYS A 240 -9.49 -8.11 -8.47
CA LYS A 240 -10.90 -8.09 -8.89
C LYS A 240 -11.84 -7.94 -7.71
N MET A 241 -12.45 -6.77 -7.62
CA MET A 241 -13.66 -6.56 -6.84
C MET A 241 -14.78 -7.34 -7.52
N THR A 242 -15.02 -8.56 -7.07
CA THR A 242 -16.26 -9.30 -7.34
C THR A 242 -16.92 -9.60 -6.00
N SER A 243 -18.07 -8.95 -5.80
CA SER A 243 -19.02 -9.24 -4.75
C SER A 243 -19.46 -10.71 -4.81
N ALA A 244 -19.06 -11.51 -3.82
CA ALA A 244 -19.86 -12.60 -3.27
C ALA A 244 -19.09 -13.30 -2.15
N GLN A 245 -19.70 -13.27 -0.95
CA GLN A 245 -19.63 -14.30 0.09
C GLN A 245 -18.26 -14.75 0.59
N THR A 246 -17.78 -14.02 1.60
CA THR A 246 -17.28 -14.53 2.89
C THR A 246 -17.05 -13.30 3.76
N ASP A 247 -18.08 -12.88 4.49
CA ASP A 247 -17.95 -11.82 5.50
C ASP A 247 -17.78 -12.52 6.85
N ASP A 248 -16.57 -13.03 7.07
CA ASP A 248 -16.10 -13.36 8.41
C ASP A 248 -15.92 -12.05 9.19
N MET A 249 -15.96 -12.13 10.52
CA MET A 249 -15.54 -11.05 11.41
C MET A 249 -14.09 -10.66 11.07
N VAL A 250 -13.89 -9.76 10.10
CA VAL A 250 -12.58 -9.24 9.76
C VAL A 250 -12.35 -8.04 10.68
N PRO A 251 -11.39 -8.14 11.63
CA PRO A 251 -10.91 -6.96 12.33
C PRO A 251 -10.51 -5.96 11.27
N VAL A 252 -10.92 -4.69 11.39
CA VAL A 252 -10.52 -3.65 10.45
C VAL A 252 -8.99 -3.60 10.45
N VAL A 253 -8.36 -4.25 9.49
CA VAL A 253 -6.93 -4.14 9.24
C VAL A 253 -6.78 -2.81 8.50
N PRO A 254 -6.19 -1.75 9.10
CA PRO A 254 -5.80 -0.56 8.37
C PRO A 254 -5.16 -0.91 7.04
N ASP A 255 -5.52 -0.18 5.98
CA ASP A 255 -5.14 -0.43 4.59
C ASP A 255 -3.62 -0.31 4.39
N LEU A 256 -2.90 -1.37 4.78
CA LEU A 256 -1.45 -1.51 4.64
C LEU A 256 -1.09 -1.51 3.15
N TYR A 257 -1.97 -2.10 2.32
CA TYR A 257 -1.79 -2.20 0.90
C TYR A 257 -1.84 -0.84 0.22
N GLY A 258 -2.89 -0.04 0.46
CA GLY A 258 -3.05 1.31 -0.10
C GLY A 258 -1.93 2.25 0.32
N GLY A 259 -1.58 2.26 1.61
CA GLY A 259 -0.48 3.08 2.13
C GLY A 259 0.87 2.74 1.49
N ILE A 260 1.15 1.46 1.23
CA ILE A 260 2.36 1.01 0.53
C ILE A 260 2.29 1.39 -0.96
N MET A 261 1.13 1.27 -1.59
CA MET A 261 0.92 1.53 -3.03
C MET A 261 1.10 3.00 -3.41
N ASP A 262 0.66 3.92 -2.56
CA ASP A 262 0.81 5.36 -2.76
C ASP A 262 2.27 5.79 -2.69
N SER A 263 3.03 5.26 -1.73
CA SER A 263 4.47 5.50 -1.61
C SER A 263 5.22 5.07 -2.87
N VAL A 264 4.91 3.89 -3.44
CA VAL A 264 5.59 3.38 -4.64
C VAL A 264 5.25 4.18 -5.90
N GLY A 265 4.07 4.81 -5.97
CA GLY A 265 3.64 5.64 -7.10
C GLY A 265 4.52 6.89 -7.31
N TRP A 266 4.85 7.61 -6.24
CA TRP A 266 5.70 8.80 -6.32
C TRP A 266 7.17 8.48 -6.63
N LEU A 267 7.62 7.23 -6.37
CA LEU A 267 8.98 6.79 -6.70
C LEU A 267 9.26 6.88 -8.20
N ALA A 268 8.31 6.47 -9.04
CA ALA A 268 8.53 6.43 -10.49
C ALA A 268 8.81 7.82 -11.07
N VAL A 269 8.01 8.81 -10.67
CA VAL A 269 8.14 10.19 -11.15
C VAL A 269 9.45 10.82 -10.66
N GLY A 270 9.80 10.63 -9.38
CA GLY A 270 11.03 11.17 -8.80
C GLY A 270 12.29 10.60 -9.44
N VAL A 271 12.32 9.27 -9.63
CA VAL A 271 13.45 8.56 -10.24
C VAL A 271 13.60 8.92 -11.72
N ALA A 272 12.50 8.98 -12.47
CA ALA A 272 12.53 9.38 -13.88
C ALA A 272 13.02 10.82 -14.07
N THR A 273 12.54 11.75 -13.26
CA THR A 273 12.97 13.15 -13.29
C THR A 273 14.47 13.29 -13.00
N SER A 274 14.95 12.58 -11.98
CA SER A 274 16.35 12.62 -11.54
C SER A 274 17.31 12.03 -12.59
N ILE A 275 16.98 10.87 -13.15
CA ILE A 275 17.78 10.23 -14.20
C ILE A 275 17.69 11.01 -15.50
N GLY A 276 16.50 11.53 -15.85
CA GLY A 276 16.30 12.41 -17.00
C GLY A 276 17.18 13.65 -16.91
N GLY A 277 17.22 14.31 -15.75
CA GLY A 277 18.12 15.45 -15.49
C GLY A 277 19.61 15.10 -15.61
N MET A 278 20.01 13.91 -15.16
CA MET A 278 21.38 13.39 -15.28
C MET A 278 21.79 13.10 -16.74
N ILE A 279 20.88 12.54 -17.53
CA ILE A 279 21.11 12.14 -18.92
C ILE A 279 21.03 13.34 -19.87
N CYS A 280 20.00 14.17 -19.75
CA CYS A 280 19.73 15.29 -20.64
C CYS A 280 20.58 16.54 -20.30
N GLY A 281 21.21 16.54 -19.12
CA GLY A 281 21.90 17.68 -18.56
C GLY A 281 20.88 18.71 -18.08
N GLY A 282 20.94 19.05 -16.80
CA GLY A 282 20.04 20.04 -16.18
C GLY A 282 19.85 21.29 -17.05
N ALA A 283 18.60 21.77 -17.10
CA ALA A 283 18.17 22.91 -17.89
C ALA A 283 19.11 24.11 -17.70
N GLY A 284 20.01 24.32 -18.67
CA GLY A 284 21.00 25.40 -18.64
C GLY A 284 22.43 24.90 -18.50
N THR A 285 23.12 24.73 -19.63
CA THR A 285 24.59 24.70 -19.76
C THR A 285 25.39 23.46 -19.27
N ALA A 286 24.80 22.49 -18.57
CA ALA A 286 25.56 21.49 -17.81
C ALA A 286 25.93 20.14 -18.49
N ILE A 287 25.71 19.93 -19.79
CA ILE A 287 26.21 18.69 -20.47
C ILE A 287 27.74 18.57 -20.38
N LEU A 288 28.45 19.67 -20.06
CA LEU A 288 29.91 19.69 -19.90
C LEU A 288 30.42 19.49 -18.47
N ALA A 289 29.57 19.42 -17.43
CA ALA A 289 30.07 19.43 -16.05
C ALA A 289 29.68 18.23 -15.17
N SER A 290 28.62 17.47 -15.46
CA SER A 290 28.10 16.56 -14.41
C SER A 290 27.16 15.46 -14.92
N GLY A 291 27.61 14.65 -15.89
CA GLY A 291 26.91 13.42 -16.28
C GLY A 291 27.81 12.44 -17.04
N PRO A 292 27.38 11.17 -17.23
CA PRO A 292 28.20 10.12 -17.87
C PRO A 292 28.60 10.48 -19.29
N ILE A 293 27.74 11.21 -20.00
CA ILE A 293 28.00 11.74 -21.34
C ILE A 293 29.05 12.87 -21.32
N GLY A 294 29.13 13.65 -20.25
CA GLY A 294 30.12 14.71 -20.07
C GLY A 294 31.55 14.17 -19.99
N TRP A 295 31.75 12.99 -19.39
CA TRP A 295 33.05 12.30 -19.39
C TRP A 295 33.47 11.86 -20.80
N ILE A 296 32.52 11.41 -21.63
CA ILE A 296 32.78 11.00 -23.02
C ILE A 296 33.31 12.20 -23.81
N ILE A 297 32.61 13.32 -23.71
CA ILE A 297 32.93 14.57 -24.39
C ILE A 297 34.23 15.17 -23.86
N GLY A 298 34.42 15.17 -22.54
CA GLY A 298 35.62 15.71 -21.87
C GLY A 298 36.90 14.96 -22.24
N ALA A 299 36.87 13.63 -22.37
CA ALA A 299 38.02 12.85 -22.78
C ALA A 299 38.46 13.13 -24.23
N ILE A 300 37.49 13.37 -25.12
CA ILE A 300 37.75 13.74 -26.51
C ILE A 300 38.34 15.15 -26.55
N LEU A 301 37.72 16.11 -25.84
CA LEU A 301 38.20 17.49 -25.76
C LEU A 301 39.61 17.59 -25.19
N ALA A 302 39.90 16.91 -24.08
CA ALA A 302 41.24 16.93 -23.46
C ALA A 302 42.33 16.47 -24.45
N THR A 303 42.03 15.46 -25.26
CA THR A 303 43.00 14.93 -26.23
C THR A 303 43.16 15.86 -27.43
N ILE A 304 42.06 16.45 -27.92
CA ILE A 304 42.10 17.47 -28.99
C ILE A 304 42.86 18.72 -28.53
N VAL A 305 42.58 19.21 -27.32
CA VAL A 305 43.27 20.36 -26.73
C VAL A 305 44.76 20.07 -26.56
N ALA A 306 45.16 18.89 -26.09
CA ALA A 306 46.56 18.53 -25.97
C ALA A 306 47.29 18.54 -27.33
N LEU A 307 46.67 18.00 -28.38
CA LEU A 307 47.21 18.01 -29.74
C LEU A 307 47.31 19.42 -30.33
N LEU A 308 46.25 20.22 -30.17
CA LEU A 308 46.23 21.60 -30.67
C LEU A 308 47.17 22.51 -29.88
N ALA A 309 47.37 22.26 -28.58
CA ALA A 309 48.26 23.03 -27.72
C ALA A 309 49.74 22.89 -28.14
N VAL A 310 50.15 21.70 -28.60
CA VAL A 310 51.49 21.46 -29.13
C VAL A 310 51.76 22.27 -30.41
N ARG A 311 50.72 22.56 -31.21
CA ARG A 311 50.85 23.30 -32.49
C ARG A 311 50.55 24.81 -32.40
N HIS A 312 49.60 25.22 -31.57
CA HIS A 312 49.03 26.57 -31.60
C HIS A 312 49.06 27.28 -30.23
N GLY A 313 49.59 26.62 -29.19
CA GLY A 313 49.59 27.11 -27.82
C GLY A 313 48.26 26.87 -27.09
N VAL A 314 48.33 26.79 -25.76
CA VAL A 314 47.25 26.33 -24.88
C VAL A 314 45.98 27.19 -24.96
N LYS A 315 46.13 28.51 -25.14
CA LYS A 315 44.98 29.45 -25.17
C LYS A 315 44.13 29.26 -26.43
N LYS A 316 44.75 29.28 -27.62
CA LYS A 316 44.06 29.05 -28.90
C LYS A 316 43.54 27.63 -29.05
N ALA A 317 44.23 26.65 -28.46
CA ALA A 317 43.79 25.26 -28.47
C ALA A 317 42.44 25.04 -27.78
N LYS A 318 42.19 25.72 -26.65
CA LYS A 318 40.89 25.62 -25.95
C LYS A 318 39.75 26.25 -26.74
N GLU A 319 39.99 27.39 -27.39
CA GLU A 319 38.98 28.10 -28.20
C GLU A 319 38.60 27.32 -29.47
N LEU A 320 39.56 26.61 -30.07
CA LEU A 320 39.34 25.88 -31.32
C LEU A 320 38.84 24.44 -31.10
N ALA A 321 39.11 23.82 -29.95
CA ALA A 321 38.89 22.39 -29.75
C ALA A 321 37.43 21.92 -29.89
N GLU A 322 36.44 22.73 -29.51
CA GLU A 322 35.03 22.31 -29.58
C GLU A 322 34.50 22.26 -31.02
N ASN A 323 34.93 23.21 -31.84
CA ASN A 323 34.45 23.39 -33.22
C ASN A 323 35.41 22.79 -34.25
N TRP A 324 36.59 22.34 -33.84
CA TRP A 324 37.55 21.73 -34.75
C TRP A 324 37.03 20.39 -35.27
N ASP A 325 36.95 20.28 -36.59
CA ASP A 325 36.59 19.04 -37.26
C ASP A 325 37.81 18.10 -37.25
N ALA A 326 37.80 17.15 -36.31
CA ALA A 326 38.92 16.26 -36.08
C ALA A 326 38.89 15.11 -37.12
N PRO A 327 39.97 14.91 -37.89
CA PRO A 327 40.06 13.79 -38.82
C PRO A 327 39.88 12.43 -38.15
N ALA A 328 39.28 11.47 -38.88
CA ALA A 328 39.00 10.12 -38.38
C ALA A 328 40.22 9.39 -37.79
N TRP A 329 41.41 9.61 -38.33
CA TRP A 329 42.63 8.98 -37.81
C TRP A 329 43.00 9.46 -36.39
N ILE A 330 42.72 10.73 -36.07
CA ILE A 330 42.91 11.28 -34.72
C ILE A 330 41.89 10.64 -33.78
N ILE A 331 40.61 10.63 -34.18
CA ILE A 331 39.56 10.02 -33.35
C ILE A 331 39.82 8.52 -33.13
N LYS A 332 40.28 7.76 -34.13
CA LYS A 332 40.65 6.34 -33.96
C LYS A 332 41.80 6.13 -32.98
N MET A 333 42.75 7.07 -32.90
CA MET A 333 43.86 7.02 -31.94
C MET A 333 43.37 7.24 -30.51
N VAL A 334 42.42 8.18 -30.32
CA VAL A 334 41.82 8.50 -29.02
C VAL A 334 40.81 7.46 -28.58
N PHE A 335 39.97 6.99 -29.50
CA PHE A 335 38.78 6.16 -29.30
C PHE A 335 39.02 4.74 -29.84
N ARG A 336 39.69 3.91 -29.03
CA ARG A 336 39.83 2.47 -29.30
C ARG A 336 38.51 1.75 -28.99
N LYS A 337 38.25 0.62 -29.66
CA LYS A 337 37.05 -0.22 -29.38
C LYS A 337 36.88 -0.55 -27.90
N SER A 338 37.99 -0.83 -27.20
CA SER A 338 38.00 -1.08 -25.75
C SER A 338 37.58 0.13 -24.91
N LYS A 339 37.82 1.37 -25.38
CA LYS A 339 37.33 2.57 -24.68
C LYS A 339 35.83 2.74 -24.83
N ILE A 340 35.23 2.39 -25.98
CA ILE A 340 33.78 2.42 -26.17
C ILE A 340 33.08 1.47 -25.19
N ILE A 341 33.64 0.27 -25.00
CA ILE A 341 33.14 -0.70 -24.02
C ILE A 341 33.27 -0.16 -22.59
N LYS A 342 34.44 0.40 -22.23
CA LYS A 342 34.64 1.02 -20.91
C LYS A 342 33.66 2.17 -20.64
N ILE A 343 33.32 2.94 -21.67
CA ILE A 343 32.32 4.00 -21.58
C ILE A 343 30.94 3.42 -21.29
N GLY A 344 30.54 2.36 -21.99
CA GLY A 344 29.27 1.68 -21.72
C GLY A 344 29.16 1.15 -20.29
N ASN A 345 30.22 0.50 -19.80
CA ASN A 345 30.27 0.02 -18.42
C ASN A 345 30.19 1.16 -17.39
N LYS A 346 30.84 2.30 -17.67
CA LYS A 346 30.79 3.48 -16.78
C LYS A 346 29.41 4.14 -16.81
N PHE A 347 28.78 4.22 -17.99
CA PHE A 347 27.41 4.70 -18.15
C PHE A 347 26.43 3.87 -17.32
N HIS A 348 26.53 2.54 -17.43
CA HIS A 348 25.74 1.61 -16.62
C HIS A 348 25.97 1.80 -15.12
N ALA A 349 27.23 1.86 -14.69
CA ALA A 349 27.59 2.05 -13.28
C ALA A 349 27.04 3.38 -12.72
N GLU A 350 27.18 4.48 -13.46
CA GLU A 350 26.68 5.78 -13.00
C GLU A 350 25.15 5.83 -12.90
N ILE A 351 24.43 5.23 -13.86
CA ILE A 351 22.97 5.10 -13.75
C ILE A 351 22.59 4.28 -12.51
N LYS A 352 23.29 3.16 -12.29
CA LYS A 352 23.06 2.30 -11.15
C LYS A 352 23.32 3.03 -9.83
N ASP A 353 24.42 3.77 -9.73
CA ASP A 353 24.77 4.56 -8.55
C ASP A 353 23.75 5.66 -8.28
N LYS A 354 23.29 6.34 -9.35
CA LYS A 354 22.26 7.38 -9.22
C LYS A 354 20.91 6.80 -8.76
N LEU A 355 20.51 5.69 -9.35
CA LEU A 355 19.34 4.91 -8.92
C LEU A 355 19.46 4.49 -7.45
N HIS A 356 20.61 3.95 -7.04
CA HIS A 356 20.85 3.62 -5.63
C HIS A 356 20.71 4.84 -4.74
N GLN A 357 21.30 5.98 -5.08
CA GLN A 357 21.21 7.17 -4.26
C GLN A 357 19.76 7.67 -4.10
N ASP A 358 19.01 7.70 -5.20
CA ASP A 358 17.64 8.22 -5.20
C ASP A 358 16.68 7.24 -4.50
N LEU A 359 16.84 5.93 -4.73
CA LEU A 359 16.01 4.93 -4.06
C LEU A 359 16.44 4.68 -2.61
N PHE A 360 17.68 4.94 -2.20
CA PHE A 360 18.12 4.70 -0.81
C PHE A 360 17.41 5.61 0.20
N SER A 361 17.29 6.91 -0.08
CA SER A 361 16.50 7.81 0.78
C SER A 361 15.04 7.38 0.88
N LEU A 362 14.51 6.83 -0.22
CA LEU A 362 13.13 6.37 -0.32
C LEU A 362 12.93 4.98 0.33
N GLN A 363 13.96 4.13 0.37
CA GLN A 363 13.94 2.85 1.08
C GLN A 363 13.77 3.06 2.58
N ASP A 364 14.49 4.03 3.16
CA ASP A 364 14.38 4.34 4.59
C ASP A 364 12.99 4.91 4.93
N GLU A 365 12.45 5.79 4.08
CA GLU A 365 11.07 6.30 4.23
C GLU A 365 10.04 5.17 4.13
N PHE A 366 10.21 4.27 3.16
CA PHE A 366 9.35 3.12 2.97
C PHE A 366 9.39 2.17 4.17
N GLN A 367 10.60 1.90 4.70
CA GLN A 367 10.77 1.11 5.92
C GLN A 367 10.06 1.76 7.10
N ASN A 368 10.28 3.07 7.33
CA ASN A 368 9.64 3.80 8.43
C ASN A 368 8.12 3.74 8.30
N ARG A 369 7.57 3.91 7.10
CA ARG A 369 6.14 3.85 6.86
C ARG A 369 5.55 2.47 7.16
N ILE A 370 6.24 1.40 6.76
CA ILE A 370 5.83 0.04 7.14
C ILE A 370 5.82 -0.11 8.66
N CYS A 371 6.85 0.39 9.35
CA CYS A 371 6.93 0.30 10.81
C CYS A 371 5.83 1.10 11.51
N GLU A 372 5.55 2.33 11.08
CA GLU A 372 4.46 3.16 11.61
C GLU A 372 3.09 2.51 11.40
N LEU A 373 2.85 1.96 10.20
CA LEU A 373 1.62 1.25 9.91
C LEU A 373 1.50 -0.01 10.78
N THR A 374 2.59 -0.76 10.93
CA THR A 374 2.61 -1.96 11.79
C THR A 374 2.39 -1.60 13.26
N GLU A 375 2.96 -0.48 13.74
CA GLU A 375 2.72 0.03 15.08
C GLU A 375 1.23 0.34 15.29
N THR A 376 0.61 1.04 14.33
CA THR A 376 -0.82 1.35 14.35
C THR A 376 -1.68 0.07 14.41
N GLN A 377 -1.26 -1.00 13.71
CA GLN A 377 -1.93 -2.31 13.79
C GLN A 377 -1.83 -2.92 15.19
N ILE A 378 -0.65 -2.87 15.82
CA ILE A 378 -0.47 -3.35 17.20
C ILE A 378 -1.35 -2.55 18.17
N GLU A 379 -1.63 -1.28 17.88
CA GLU A 379 -2.56 -0.48 18.68
C GLU A 379 -4.02 -0.87 18.50
N ALA A 380 -4.38 -1.29 17.29
CA ALA A 380 -5.73 -1.70 16.91
C ALA A 380 -6.09 -3.13 17.36
N LEU A 381 -5.12 -3.94 17.77
CA LEU A 381 -5.36 -5.29 18.31
C LEU A 381 -6.31 -5.25 19.52
N THR A 382 -7.33 -6.08 19.46
CA THR A 382 -8.38 -6.25 20.47
C THR A 382 -8.24 -7.60 21.19
N GLU A 383 -9.04 -7.80 22.24
CA GLU A 383 -9.10 -9.06 22.97
C GLU A 383 -9.70 -10.22 22.14
N ILE A 384 -10.45 -9.89 21.08
CA ILE A 384 -11.10 -10.87 20.20
C ILE A 384 -10.09 -11.50 19.23
N ASP A 385 -9.02 -10.78 18.87
CA ASP A 385 -7.99 -11.25 17.94
C ASP A 385 -7.10 -12.38 18.52
N GLN A 386 -7.36 -12.79 19.77
CA GLN A 386 -6.65 -13.84 20.50
C GLN A 386 -7.48 -15.10 20.78
N LEU A 387 -8.75 -15.10 20.33
CA LEU A 387 -9.67 -16.23 20.36
C LEU A 387 -9.56 -17.03 19.08
#